data_AF-A0A1G0Y0N9-F1
#
_entry.id   AF-A0A1G0Y0N9-F1
#
_cell.length_a   1.000
_cell.length_b   1.000
_cell.length_c   1.000
_cell.angle_alpha   90.00
_cell.angle_beta   90.00
_cell.angle_gamma   90.00
#
_symmetry.space_group_name_H-M   'P 1'
#
loop_
_entity.id
_entity.type
_entity.pdbx_description
1 polymer ?
#
loop_
_entity_poly.entity_id
_entity_poly.type
_entity_poly.pdbx_seq_one_letter_code
_entity_poly.pdbx_strand_id
1 'polypeptide(L)'
;MAALSLDYVDEKTKHKFHLPLSVFKKPRTDKEYKKLETLLDQLIDEVRDDENHPLALAMQIIGENLEQFDNEYFPLIGANSSDVEMVQYLMKTRAIYQKDLADIFGGQANVSKFLNGKRALGKKHIAELKKRFNISADFFLK
;
A
#
# COMPACT_ATOMS: atom_id res chain seq x y z
N MET A 1 27.51 -1.68 25.90
CA MET A 1 27.54 -0.37 25.21
C MET A 1 26.15 0.23 25.35
N ALA A 2 26.01 1.48 25.82
CA ALA A 2 24.71 2.14 25.83
C ALA A 2 24.28 2.37 24.38
N ALA A 3 23.12 1.85 23.99
CA ALA A 3 22.55 2.14 22.69
C ALA A 3 22.19 3.63 22.63
N LEU A 4 22.62 4.34 21.59
CA LEU A 4 22.22 5.73 21.39
C LEU A 4 20.70 5.77 21.22
N SER A 5 20.04 6.71 21.90
CA SER A 5 18.59 6.83 21.95
C SER A 5 18.18 8.30 22.02
N LEU A 6 16.95 8.58 21.55
CA LEU A 6 16.26 9.84 21.76
C LEU A 6 15.20 9.62 22.83
N ASP A 7 15.30 10.38 23.91
CA ASP A 7 14.32 10.35 24.99
C ASP A 7 13.46 11.61 24.91
N TYR A 8 12.16 11.43 25.04
CA TYR A 8 11.19 12.52 25.13
C TYR A 8 10.27 12.31 26.31
N VAL A 9 9.94 13.40 27.00
CA VAL A 9 8.94 13.40 28.06
C VAL A 9 7.96 14.51 27.75
N ASP A 10 6.70 14.16 27.56
CA ASP A 10 5.66 15.17 27.40
C ASP A 10 5.45 15.88 28.74
N GLU A 11 5.57 17.21 28.74
CA GLU A 11 5.49 17.98 29.98
C GLU A 11 4.09 17.99 30.60
N LYS A 12 3.05 17.79 29.79
CA LYS A 12 1.63 17.86 30.19
C LYS A 12 1.11 16.48 30.61
N THR A 13 1.30 15.46 29.78
CA THR A 13 0.81 14.09 30.01
C THR A 13 1.78 13.27 30.87
N LYS A 14 3.04 13.72 30.98
CA LYS A 14 4.15 12.98 31.61
C LYS A 14 4.46 11.63 30.94
N HIS A 15 3.92 11.40 29.74
CA HIS A 15 4.27 10.26 28.92
C HIS A 15 5.76 10.32 28.56
N LYS A 16 6.39 9.15 28.50
CA LYS A 16 7.81 9.02 28.24
C LYS A 16 8.04 8.12 27.04
N PHE A 17 8.79 8.62 26.08
CA PHE A 17 9.23 7.89 24.92
C PHE A 17 10.72 7.66 25.02
N HIS A 18 11.12 6.39 24.85
CA HIS A 18 12.51 5.98 24.71
C HIS A 18 12.68 5.39 23.31
N LEU A 19 13.36 6.12 22.44
CA LEU A 19 13.50 5.79 21.03
C LEU A 19 14.97 5.41 20.73
N PRO A 20 15.37 4.14 20.90
CA PRO A 20 16.72 3.73 20.54
C PRO A 20 16.91 3.91 19.04
N LEU A 21 18.12 4.31 18.59
CA LEU A 21 18.37 4.59 17.16
C LEU A 21 17.95 3.49 16.21
N SER A 22 17.92 2.23 16.69
CA SER A 22 17.42 1.08 15.95
C SER A 22 15.96 1.19 15.50
N VAL A 23 15.15 2.09 16.05
CA VAL A 23 13.76 2.29 15.61
C VAL A 23 13.66 3.11 14.32
N PHE A 24 14.70 3.86 13.95
CA PHE A 24 14.74 4.70 12.75
C PHE A 24 15.29 3.98 11.52
N LYS A 25 15.54 2.67 11.61
CA LYS A 25 15.94 1.86 10.46
C LYS A 25 14.71 1.17 9.85
N LYS A 26 14.73 0.95 8.55
CA LYS A 26 13.79 0.04 7.88
C LYS A 26 13.81 -1.34 8.57
N PRO A 27 12.66 -1.91 8.97
CA PRO A 27 12.61 -3.24 9.56
C PRO A 27 13.11 -4.29 8.55
N ARG A 28 13.63 -5.41 9.06
CA ARG A 28 14.10 -6.53 8.22
C ARG A 28 13.37 -7.85 8.49
N THR A 29 12.48 -7.84 9.47
CA THR A 29 11.71 -9.02 9.89
C THR A 29 10.32 -8.57 10.34
N ASP A 30 9.31 -9.44 10.24
CA ASP A 30 7.95 -9.18 10.72
C ASP A 30 7.91 -8.80 12.20
N LYS A 31 8.83 -9.36 12.99
CA LYS A 31 8.96 -9.04 14.42
C LYS A 31 9.46 -7.61 14.65
N GLU A 32 10.38 -7.12 13.82
CA GLU A 32 10.81 -5.72 13.84
C GLU A 32 9.69 -4.81 13.35
N TYR A 33 9.01 -5.20 12.27
CA TYR A 33 7.85 -4.47 11.73
C TYR A 33 6.78 -4.26 12.78
N LYS A 34 6.30 -5.34 13.44
CA LYS A 34 5.24 -5.24 14.47
C LYS A 34 5.62 -4.37 15.67
N LYS A 35 6.90 -4.32 16.02
CA LYS A 35 7.39 -3.41 17.06
C LYS A 35 7.32 -1.96 16.63
N LEU A 36 7.74 -1.67 15.40
CA LEU A 36 7.69 -0.32 14.84
C LEU A 36 6.25 0.13 14.60
N GLU A 37 5.36 -0.75 14.15
CA GLU A 37 3.92 -0.51 14.01
C GLU A 37 3.30 -0.09 15.35
N THR A 38 3.52 -0.87 16.41
CA THR A 38 3.02 -0.53 17.76
C THR A 38 3.57 0.80 18.27
N LEU A 39 4.84 1.10 17.97
CA LEU A 39 5.46 2.36 18.34
C LEU A 39 4.87 3.53 17.54
N LEU A 40 4.62 3.33 16.25
CA LEU A 40 4.00 4.35 15.40
C LEU A 40 2.60 4.70 15.89
N ASP A 41 1.79 3.71 16.28
CA ASP A 41 0.46 3.93 16.87
C ASP A 41 0.54 4.82 18.12
N GLN A 42 1.50 4.54 19.02
CA GLN A 42 1.71 5.36 20.22
C GLN A 42 2.15 6.80 19.88
N LEU A 43 2.98 6.96 18.84
CA LEU A 43 3.41 8.27 18.38
C LEU A 43 2.27 9.06 17.74
N ILE A 44 1.38 8.40 17.00
CA ILE A 44 0.17 9.02 16.43
C ILE A 44 -0.74 9.52 17.55
N ASP A 45 -0.95 8.72 18.60
CA ASP A 45 -1.78 9.12 19.74
C ASP A 45 -1.21 10.30 20.55
N GLU A 46 0.12 10.43 20.59
CA GLU A 46 0.83 11.53 21.28
C GLU A 46 0.89 12.80 20.42
N VAL A 47 1.31 12.69 19.16
CA VAL A 47 1.45 13.80 18.20
C VAL A 47 0.07 14.37 17.83
N ARG A 48 -0.92 13.49 17.59
CA ARG A 48 -2.27 13.84 17.13
C ARG A 48 -2.21 14.76 15.90
N ASP A 49 -2.90 15.89 15.95
CA ASP A 49 -2.97 16.88 14.88
C ASP A 49 -1.91 18.01 15.01
N ASP A 50 -0.93 17.87 15.92
CA ASP A 50 0.14 18.85 16.10
C ASP A 50 1.33 18.56 15.16
N GLU A 51 1.29 19.13 13.96
CA GLU A 51 2.37 18.99 12.98
C GLU A 51 3.73 19.55 13.48
N ASN A 52 3.73 20.43 14.49
CA ASN A 52 4.96 21.00 15.07
C ASN A 52 5.44 20.20 16.30
N HIS A 53 4.80 19.09 16.63
CA HIS A 53 5.17 18.28 17.79
C HIS A 53 6.62 17.78 17.69
N PRO A 54 7.41 17.79 18.79
CA PRO A 54 8.81 17.34 18.75
C PRO A 54 9.02 15.91 18.23
N LEU A 55 8.02 15.05 18.40
CA LEU A 55 8.02 13.67 17.89
C LEU A 55 7.47 13.51 16.47
N ALA A 56 6.95 14.56 15.82
CA ALA A 56 6.38 14.47 14.48
C ALA A 56 7.39 13.93 13.45
N LEU A 57 8.65 14.40 13.51
CA LEU A 57 9.71 13.90 12.63
C LEU A 57 10.04 12.42 12.89
N ALA A 58 10.04 12.00 14.16
CA ALA A 58 10.28 10.60 14.52
C ALA A 58 9.16 9.70 14.00
N MET A 59 7.90 10.13 14.17
CA MET A 59 6.71 9.47 13.64
C MET A 59 6.79 9.33 12.11
N GLN A 60 7.13 10.40 11.40
CA GLN A 60 7.27 10.41 9.95
C GLN A 60 8.34 9.40 9.48
N ILE A 61 9.54 9.45 10.05
CA ILE A 61 10.64 8.55 9.66
C ILE A 61 10.26 7.08 9.89
N ILE A 62 9.59 6.76 11.00
CA ILE A 62 9.15 5.39 11.28
C ILE A 62 8.07 4.95 10.28
N GLY A 63 7.10 5.81 9.98
CA GLY A 63 6.06 5.55 8.98
C GLY A 63 6.62 5.27 7.59
N GLU A 64 7.52 6.13 7.10
CA GLU A 64 8.18 5.95 5.79
C GLU A 64 8.98 4.63 5.72
N ASN A 65 9.62 4.24 6.83
CA ASN A 65 10.36 2.98 6.90
C ASN A 65 9.44 1.75 6.88
N LEU A 66 8.28 1.80 7.53
CA LEU A 66 7.27 0.74 7.47
C LEU A 66 6.70 0.64 6.05
N GLU A 67 6.38 1.77 5.42
CA GLU A 67 5.90 1.82 4.03
C GLU A 67 6.92 1.22 3.06
N GLN A 68 8.21 1.54 3.21
CA GLN A 68 9.26 0.96 2.38
C GLN A 68 9.39 -0.56 2.57
N PHE A 69 9.15 -1.07 3.78
CA PHE A 69 9.11 -2.51 4.01
C PHE A 69 7.89 -3.13 3.33
N ASP A 70 6.70 -2.54 3.50
CA ASP A 70 5.47 -3.03 2.88
C ASP A 70 5.58 -3.07 1.36
N ASN A 71 6.16 -2.05 0.74
CA ASN A 71 6.37 -2.03 -0.72
C ASN A 71 7.33 -3.11 -1.23
N GLU A 72 8.27 -3.58 -0.41
CA GLU A 72 9.21 -4.65 -0.78
C GLU A 72 8.60 -6.06 -0.61
N TYR A 73 7.83 -6.27 0.46
CA TYR A 73 7.29 -7.58 0.83
C TYR A 73 5.85 -7.82 0.33
N PHE A 74 5.07 -6.75 0.20
CA PHE A 74 3.71 -6.71 -0.33
C PHE A 74 3.66 -5.74 -1.52
N PRO A 75 4.29 -6.10 -2.66
CA PRO A 75 4.24 -5.25 -3.83
C PRO A 75 2.78 -4.99 -4.22
N LEU A 76 2.50 -3.80 -4.75
CA LEU A 76 1.16 -3.37 -5.15
C LEU A 76 0.38 -4.51 -5.82
N ILE A 77 -0.92 -4.62 -5.53
CA ILE A 77 -1.76 -5.67 -6.12
C ILE A 77 -1.62 -5.63 -7.64
N GLY A 78 -1.01 -6.67 -8.22
CA GLY A 78 -0.76 -6.78 -9.66
C GLY A 78 0.62 -6.33 -10.15
N ALA A 79 1.52 -5.89 -9.28
CA ALA A 79 2.89 -5.49 -9.64
C ALA A 79 3.66 -6.59 -10.39
N ASN A 80 3.44 -7.86 -10.01
CA ASN A 80 4.02 -9.03 -10.66
C ASN A 80 3.04 -9.74 -11.61
N SER A 81 1.96 -9.06 -12.03
CA SER A 81 0.94 -9.63 -12.90
C SER A 81 0.72 -8.76 -14.14
N SER A 82 0.49 -9.40 -15.27
CA SER A 82 0.03 -8.74 -16.48
C SER A 82 -1.41 -8.22 -16.30
N ASP A 83 -1.79 -7.18 -17.04
CA ASP A 83 -3.16 -6.66 -17.02
C ASP A 83 -4.16 -7.76 -17.40
N VAL A 84 -3.75 -8.70 -18.25
CA VAL A 84 -4.52 -9.87 -18.67
C VAL A 84 -4.81 -10.78 -17.49
N GLU A 85 -3.79 -11.16 -16.72
CA GLU A 85 -3.95 -12.01 -15.53
C GLU A 85 -4.86 -11.34 -14.49
N MET A 86 -4.70 -10.02 -14.31
CA MET A 86 -5.53 -9.23 -13.40
C MET A 86 -7.00 -9.25 -13.82
N VAL A 87 -7.30 -9.05 -15.12
CA VAL A 87 -8.68 -9.12 -15.63
C VAL A 87 -9.22 -10.55 -15.58
N GLN A 88 -8.41 -11.57 -15.89
CA GLN A 88 -8.82 -12.97 -15.78
C GLN A 88 -9.15 -13.37 -14.34
N TYR A 89 -8.40 -12.86 -13.37
CA TYR A 89 -8.70 -13.04 -11.95
C TYR A 89 -10.05 -12.42 -11.57
N LEU A 90 -10.34 -11.20 -12.02
CA LEU A 90 -11.65 -10.57 -11.84
C LEU A 90 -12.76 -11.39 -12.51
N MET A 91 -12.51 -11.91 -13.71
CA MET A 91 -13.47 -12.76 -14.41
C MET A 91 -13.81 -14.02 -13.62
N LYS A 92 -12.79 -14.71 -13.11
CA LYS A 92 -12.93 -15.92 -12.31
C LYS A 92 -13.66 -15.65 -10.99
N THR A 93 -13.23 -14.64 -10.23
CA THR A 93 -13.77 -14.34 -8.90
C THR A 93 -15.20 -13.79 -8.93
N ARG A 94 -15.60 -13.15 -10.04
CA ARG A 94 -16.95 -12.61 -10.24
C ARG A 94 -17.83 -13.49 -11.13
N ALA A 95 -17.35 -14.66 -11.54
CA ALA A 95 -18.06 -15.61 -12.42
C ALA A 95 -18.61 -14.96 -13.70
N ILE A 96 -17.82 -14.09 -14.33
CA ILE A 96 -18.17 -13.46 -15.61
C ILE A 96 -17.33 -14.04 -16.75
N TYR A 97 -17.87 -13.93 -17.96
CA TYR A 97 -17.27 -14.47 -19.17
C TYR A 97 -16.81 -13.33 -20.10
N GLN A 98 -16.01 -13.70 -21.11
CA GLN A 98 -15.44 -12.76 -22.07
C GLN A 98 -16.51 -11.85 -22.74
N LYS A 99 -17.66 -12.43 -23.09
CA LYS A 99 -18.78 -11.71 -23.69
C LYS A 99 -19.29 -10.57 -22.81
N ASP A 100 -19.17 -10.72 -21.50
CA ASP A 100 -19.70 -9.77 -20.54
C ASP A 100 -18.84 -8.51 -20.48
N LEU A 101 -17.60 -8.54 -20.96
CA LEU A 101 -16.71 -7.37 -21.05
C LEU A 101 -16.81 -6.62 -22.40
N ALA A 102 -17.66 -7.08 -23.32
CA ALA A 102 -17.70 -6.51 -24.68
C ALA A 102 -18.07 -5.02 -24.69
N ASP A 103 -18.93 -4.57 -23.78
CA ASP A 103 -19.31 -3.17 -23.58
C ASP A 103 -18.11 -2.28 -23.23
N ILE A 104 -17.20 -2.78 -22.39
CA ILE A 104 -15.98 -2.05 -21.98
C ILE A 104 -14.98 -1.93 -23.12
N PHE A 105 -14.78 -3.01 -23.88
CA PHE A 105 -13.76 -3.09 -24.93
C PHE A 105 -14.27 -2.71 -26.33
N GLY A 106 -15.55 -2.36 -26.48
CA GLY A 106 -16.16 -2.04 -27.77
C GLY A 106 -16.36 -3.25 -28.68
N GLY A 107 -16.56 -4.44 -28.11
CA GLY A 107 -16.90 -5.68 -28.81
C GLY A 107 -16.10 -6.90 -28.38
N GLN A 108 -16.68 -8.09 -28.56
CA GLN A 108 -16.06 -9.37 -28.15
C GLN A 108 -14.69 -9.61 -28.82
N ALA A 109 -14.53 -9.21 -30.09
CA ALA A 109 -13.26 -9.33 -30.80
C ALA A 109 -12.12 -8.55 -30.11
N ASN A 110 -12.43 -7.40 -29.50
CA ASN A 110 -11.44 -6.59 -28.78
C ASN A 110 -11.10 -7.20 -27.41
N VAL A 111 -12.09 -7.75 -26.71
CA VAL A 111 -11.84 -8.53 -25.48
C VAL A 111 -10.94 -9.72 -25.78
N SER A 112 -11.16 -10.42 -26.89
CA SER A 112 -10.32 -11.54 -27.32
C SER A 112 -8.89 -11.11 -27.64
N LYS A 113 -8.71 -10.02 -28.39
CA LYS A 113 -7.37 -9.49 -28.65
C LYS A 113 -6.64 -9.13 -27.36
N PHE A 114 -7.32 -8.51 -26.40
CA PHE A 114 -6.75 -8.20 -25.09
C PHE A 114 -6.38 -9.46 -24.30
N LEU A 115 -7.30 -10.41 -24.11
CA LEU A 115 -7.04 -11.64 -23.33
C LEU A 115 -5.95 -12.54 -23.95
N ASN A 116 -5.69 -12.41 -25.25
CA ASN A 116 -4.59 -13.09 -25.95
C ASN A 116 -3.30 -12.24 -26.01
N GLY A 117 -3.20 -11.14 -25.27
CA GLY A 117 -2.01 -10.28 -25.22
C GLY A 117 -1.76 -9.45 -26.48
N LYS A 118 -2.65 -9.46 -27.47
CA LYS A 118 -2.51 -8.72 -28.74
C LYS A 118 -2.90 -7.25 -28.64
N ARG A 119 -3.42 -6.81 -27.48
CA ARG A 119 -3.83 -5.43 -27.21
C ARG A 119 -3.66 -5.13 -25.71
N ALA A 120 -3.12 -3.96 -25.38
CA ALA A 120 -3.03 -3.49 -24.00
C ALA A 120 -4.32 -2.80 -23.51
N LEU A 121 -4.45 -2.60 -22.20
CA LEU A 121 -5.51 -1.74 -21.64
C LEU A 121 -5.25 -0.28 -22.00
N GLY A 122 -6.31 0.43 -22.37
CA GLY A 122 -6.30 1.89 -22.48
C GLY A 122 -6.89 2.52 -21.22
N LYS A 123 -6.62 3.81 -20.99
CA LYS A 123 -7.13 4.57 -19.83
C LYS A 123 -8.65 4.45 -19.66
N LYS A 124 -9.41 4.48 -20.75
CA LYS A 124 -10.87 4.29 -20.73
C LYS A 124 -11.29 2.90 -20.24
N HIS A 125 -10.61 1.84 -20.69
CA HIS A 125 -10.91 0.48 -20.21
C HIS A 125 -10.64 0.36 -18.71
N ILE A 126 -9.52 0.90 -18.22
CA ILE A 126 -9.18 0.89 -16.79
C ILE A 126 -10.26 1.58 -15.98
N ALA A 127 -10.71 2.77 -16.40
CA ALA A 127 -11.77 3.50 -15.72
C ALA A 127 -13.10 2.70 -15.63
N GLU A 128 -13.52 2.08 -16.73
CA GLU A 128 -14.75 1.28 -16.76
C GLU A 128 -14.62 -0.03 -15.96
N LEU A 129 -13.47 -0.70 -16.03
CA LEU A 129 -13.18 -1.90 -15.22
C LEU A 129 -13.23 -1.56 -13.72
N LYS A 130 -12.59 -0.46 -13.31
CA LYS A 130 -12.64 0.02 -11.92
C LYS A 130 -14.08 0.23 -11.44
N LYS A 131 -14.87 0.93 -12.25
CA LYS A 131 -16.28 1.20 -11.93
C LYS A 131 -17.10 -0.10 -11.84
N ARG A 132 -16.92 -1.02 -12.77
CA ARG A 132 -17.67 -2.28 -12.82
C ARG A 132 -17.35 -3.24 -11.68
N PHE A 133 -16.08 -3.34 -11.32
CA PHE A 133 -15.62 -4.26 -10.27
C PHE A 133 -15.53 -3.65 -8.88
N ASN A 134 -15.75 -2.33 -8.78
CA ASN A 134 -15.60 -1.54 -7.56
C ASN A 134 -14.22 -1.74 -6.92
N ILE A 135 -13.16 -1.51 -7.71
CA ILE A 135 -11.75 -1.70 -7.31
C ILE A 135 -10.96 -0.38 -7.36
N SER A 136 -9.93 -0.27 -6.52
CA SER A 136 -9.03 0.90 -6.46
C SER A 136 -8.30 1.12 -7.79
N ALA A 137 -7.80 2.34 -8.01
CA ALA A 137 -6.89 2.65 -9.10
C ALA A 137 -5.65 1.74 -9.08
N ASP A 138 -5.17 1.47 -7.86
CA ASP A 138 -3.91 0.81 -7.59
C ASP A 138 -3.86 -0.62 -8.11
N PHE A 139 -5.03 -1.23 -8.38
CA PHE A 139 -5.15 -2.57 -8.95
C PHE A 139 -4.55 -2.72 -10.36
N PHE A 140 -4.44 -1.61 -11.11
CA PHE A 140 -3.79 -1.59 -12.42
C PHE A 140 -2.58 -0.66 -12.44
N LEU A 141 -2.15 -0.14 -11.29
CA LEU A 141 -0.92 0.65 -11.20
C LEU A 141 0.26 -0.31 -11.11
N LYS A 142 1.29 0.03 -11.88
CA LYS A 142 2.58 -0.64 -11.92
C LYS A 142 3.66 0.42 -11.81
#